data_AF-A0A2P2JS24-F1
#
_entry.id   AF-A0A2P2JS24-F1
#
_cell.length_a   1.000
_cell.length_b   1.000
_cell.length_c   1.000
_cell.angle_alpha   90.00
_cell.angle_beta   90.00
_cell.angle_gamma   90.00
#
_symmetry.space_group_name_H-M   'P 1'
#
loop_
_entity.id
_entity.type
_entity.pdbx_description
1 polymer ?
#
loop_
_entity_poly.entity_id
_entity_poly.type
_entity_poly.pdbx_seq_one_letter_code
_entity_poly.pdbx_strand_id
1 'polypeptide(L)'
;MIGNVMIDARSTAKYYHFVRLMGRAASHITLECALQTHPNITVIGEEVAAKKLTLKNVTDHISDIICKRSELGYNYGVILVPEGLIDFIPEVQHLIAELNEILAHDKVDGGGLWKKNLTDQSLQLFQFLPRAIREQLLLERDPHGNVQVAKIETEKMLIQMVETELEKRNHLGTYKGHFKGQSHFFGYEGRCGLPTNFDAIYCYALGYGAGALLRGGKTGLISSVGNLAAPVAEWTVGGTALTSLMDVERRHGKFKPVIKKAIVELEGAPFKKFASMRDEWAIKNRYISPGPIQFMGPGSDAANHTLLLELGTHA
;
A
#
# COMPACT_ATOMS: atom_id res chain seq x y z
N MET A 1 12.13 -6.98 7.60
CA MET A 1 12.90 -6.61 6.39
C MET A 1 13.08 -5.09 6.24
N ILE A 2 11.99 -4.31 6.26
CA ILE A 2 12.03 -2.84 6.17
C ILE A 2 13.01 -2.22 7.19
N GLY A 3 12.95 -2.63 8.46
CA GLY A 3 13.89 -2.17 9.49
C GLY A 3 15.36 -2.40 9.12
N ASN A 4 15.70 -3.53 8.49
CA ASN A 4 17.07 -3.79 8.04
C ASN A 4 17.49 -2.83 6.92
N VAL A 5 16.59 -2.55 5.98
CA VAL A 5 16.80 -1.56 4.91
C VAL A 5 17.05 -0.17 5.50
N MET A 6 16.32 0.19 6.56
CA MET A 6 16.52 1.47 7.24
C MET A 6 17.88 1.57 7.94
N ILE A 7 18.34 0.49 8.56
CA ILE A 7 19.68 0.42 9.16
C ILE A 7 20.76 0.54 8.07
N ASP A 8 20.58 -0.11 6.92
CA ASP A 8 21.49 -0.01 5.78
C ASP A 8 21.53 1.42 5.19
N ALA A 9 20.36 2.03 4.99
CA ALA A 9 20.23 3.41 4.52
C ALA A 9 20.96 4.39 5.44
N ARG A 10 20.82 4.20 6.77
CA ARG A 10 21.53 5.01 7.78
C ARG A 10 23.04 4.78 7.78
N SER A 11 23.48 3.56 7.49
CA SER A 11 24.90 3.17 7.52
C SER A 11 25.66 3.67 6.28
N THR A 12 25.03 3.58 5.10
CA THR A 12 25.63 4.02 3.84
C THR A 12 25.43 5.51 3.56
N ALA A 13 24.34 6.09 4.07
CA ALA A 13 23.93 7.49 3.95
C ALA A 13 23.83 8.03 2.51
N LYS A 14 23.49 7.17 1.54
CA LYS A 14 23.53 7.49 0.09
C LYS A 14 22.26 7.19 -0.70
N TYR A 15 21.36 6.40 -0.15
CA TYR A 15 20.26 5.80 -0.91
C TYR A 15 18.89 6.18 -0.36
N TYR A 16 17.95 6.44 -1.28
CA TYR A 16 16.53 6.49 -0.97
C TYR A 16 15.87 5.19 -1.40
N HIS A 17 15.41 4.40 -0.43
CA HIS A 17 14.78 3.10 -0.68
C HIS A 17 13.28 3.27 -0.81
N PHE A 18 12.73 2.93 -1.97
CA PHE A 18 11.29 2.86 -2.20
C PHE A 18 10.86 1.40 -2.06
N VAL A 19 10.10 1.12 -1.01
CA VAL A 19 9.63 -0.22 -0.68
C VAL A 19 8.15 -0.32 -1.04
N ARG A 20 7.87 -1.02 -2.14
CA ARG A 20 6.50 -1.41 -2.49
C ARG A 20 6.08 -2.56 -1.60
N LEU A 21 4.91 -2.42 -0.99
CA LEU A 21 4.30 -3.44 -0.14
C LEU A 21 3.05 -3.98 -0.78
N MET A 22 2.88 -5.30 -0.71
CA MET A 22 1.65 -5.93 -1.17
C MET A 22 0.44 -5.38 -0.41
N GLY A 23 -0.72 -5.26 -1.09
CA GLY A 23 -1.91 -4.62 -0.57
C GLY A 23 -2.71 -3.95 -1.67
N ARG A 24 -3.22 -4.72 -2.63
CA ARG A 24 -3.88 -4.18 -3.82
C ARG A 24 -5.04 -3.23 -3.51
N ALA A 25 -5.93 -3.61 -2.60
CA ALA A 25 -7.19 -2.91 -2.40
C ALA A 25 -7.24 -1.98 -1.18
N ALA A 26 -6.22 -2.03 -0.32
CA ALA A 26 -6.17 -1.29 0.93
C ALA A 26 -4.72 -1.15 1.41
N SER A 27 -4.42 -0.08 2.14
CA SER A 27 -3.08 0.21 2.65
C SER A 27 -2.79 -0.37 4.04
N HIS A 28 -3.58 -1.31 4.55
CA HIS A 28 -3.43 -1.90 5.90
C HIS A 28 -2.01 -2.38 6.21
N ILE A 29 -1.42 -3.16 5.29
CA ILE A 29 -0.03 -3.67 5.43
C ILE A 29 0.97 -2.51 5.45
N THR A 30 0.75 -1.50 4.61
CA THR A 30 1.64 -0.33 4.52
C THR A 30 1.59 0.49 5.80
N LEU A 31 0.38 0.70 6.36
CA LEU A 31 0.18 1.41 7.61
C LEU A 31 0.80 0.67 8.80
N GLU A 32 0.58 -0.65 8.91
CA GLU A 32 1.18 -1.47 9.96
C GLU A 32 2.71 -1.45 9.90
N CYS A 33 3.28 -1.62 8.70
CA CYS A 33 4.72 -1.52 8.51
C CYS A 33 5.27 -0.14 8.90
N ALA A 34 4.53 0.94 8.62
CA ALA A 34 4.93 2.28 9.01
C ALA A 34 4.93 2.47 10.53
N LEU A 35 3.90 1.97 11.22
CA LEU A 35 3.84 1.98 12.69
C LEU A 35 4.97 1.18 13.32
N GLN A 36 5.35 0.04 12.74
CA GLN A 36 6.44 -0.80 13.26
C GLN A 36 7.85 -0.25 13.01
N THR A 37 8.05 0.55 11.96
CA THR A 37 9.42 0.85 11.46
C THR A 37 9.75 2.33 11.36
N HIS A 38 8.77 3.21 11.42
CA HIS A 38 8.93 4.68 11.37
C HIS A 38 9.70 5.19 10.11
N PRO A 39 9.25 4.85 8.90
CA PRO A 39 9.83 5.35 7.66
C PRO A 39 9.70 6.86 7.54
N ASN A 40 10.55 7.46 6.70
CA ASN A 40 10.48 8.90 6.48
C ASN A 40 9.22 9.27 5.71
N ILE A 41 8.82 8.45 4.75
CA ILE A 41 7.61 8.70 3.97
C ILE A 41 6.81 7.42 3.91
N THR A 42 5.50 7.53 4.08
CA THR A 42 4.55 6.45 3.85
C THR A 42 3.36 7.02 3.14
N VAL A 43 3.04 6.46 1.98
CA VAL A 43 1.85 6.84 1.22
C VAL A 43 0.70 5.93 1.64
N ILE A 44 -0.44 6.51 1.99
CA ILE A 44 -1.68 5.77 2.26
C ILE A 44 -2.65 6.05 1.11
N GLY A 45 -3.00 5.02 0.36
CA GLY A 45 -3.86 5.15 -0.84
C GLY A 45 -5.21 5.77 -0.51
N GLU A 46 -5.81 5.38 0.61
CA GLU A 46 -7.10 5.92 1.08
C GLU A 46 -7.04 7.42 1.34
N GLU A 47 -5.92 7.94 1.88
CA GLU A 47 -5.71 9.38 2.08
C GLU A 47 -5.53 10.11 0.74
N VAL A 48 -4.80 9.51 -0.20
CA VAL A 48 -4.59 10.02 -1.56
C VAL A 48 -5.94 10.17 -2.28
N ALA A 49 -6.80 9.16 -2.22
CA ALA A 49 -8.13 9.18 -2.80
C ALA A 49 -9.04 10.22 -2.13
N ALA A 50 -9.08 10.25 -0.79
CA ALA A 50 -9.93 11.18 -0.03
C ALA A 50 -9.58 12.65 -0.30
N LYS A 51 -8.28 12.95 -0.42
CA LYS A 51 -7.79 14.31 -0.74
C LYS A 51 -7.74 14.61 -2.23
N LYS A 52 -8.11 13.66 -3.10
CA LYS A 52 -8.04 13.77 -4.57
C LYS A 52 -6.65 14.23 -5.05
N LEU A 53 -5.60 13.68 -4.45
CA LEU A 53 -4.22 14.05 -4.81
C LEU A 53 -3.90 13.53 -6.21
N THR A 54 -3.22 14.36 -7.00
CA THR A 54 -2.65 13.96 -8.30
C THR A 54 -1.35 13.19 -8.09
N LEU A 55 -0.93 12.46 -9.12
CA LEU A 55 0.37 11.80 -9.13
C LEU A 55 1.51 12.82 -8.99
N LYS A 56 1.33 14.03 -9.56
CA LYS A 56 2.26 15.14 -9.36
C LYS A 56 2.32 15.55 -7.88
N ASN A 57 1.19 15.66 -7.17
CA ASN A 57 1.19 16.02 -5.75
C ASN A 57 1.95 14.99 -4.90
N VAL A 58 1.80 13.70 -5.19
CA VAL A 58 2.54 12.63 -4.49
C VAL A 58 4.04 12.76 -4.76
N THR A 59 4.44 12.95 -6.02
CA THR A 59 5.85 13.15 -6.40
C THR A 59 6.43 14.41 -5.76
N ASP A 60 5.71 15.54 -5.82
CA ASP A 60 6.13 16.81 -5.22
C ASP A 60 6.33 16.64 -3.71
N HIS A 61 5.40 15.99 -3.01
CA HIS A 61 5.51 15.75 -1.58
C HIS A 61 6.75 14.94 -1.21
N ILE A 62 7.06 13.89 -1.98
CA ILE A 62 8.27 13.08 -1.78
C ILE A 62 9.52 13.93 -2.02
N SER A 63 9.57 14.65 -3.14
CA SER A 63 10.68 15.54 -3.49
C SER A 63 10.91 16.64 -2.45
N ASP A 64 9.84 17.23 -1.91
CA ASP A 64 9.91 18.28 -0.89
C ASP A 64 10.55 17.77 0.41
N ILE A 65 10.18 16.56 0.86
CA ILE A 65 10.80 15.94 2.03
C ILE A 65 12.27 15.62 1.74
N ILE A 66 12.61 15.10 0.56
CA ILE A 66 14.00 14.83 0.17
C ILE A 66 14.84 16.11 0.18
N CYS A 67 14.32 17.22 -0.36
CA CYS A 67 14.99 18.52 -0.32
C CYS A 67 15.24 18.97 1.13
N LYS A 68 14.21 18.97 1.98
CA LYS A 68 14.34 19.35 3.41
C LYS A 68 15.34 18.48 4.16
N ARG A 69 15.36 17.18 3.88
CA ARG A 69 16.32 16.24 4.49
C ARG A 69 17.74 16.52 3.99
N SER A 70 17.91 16.83 2.72
CA SER A 70 19.19 17.19 2.11
C SER A 70 19.79 18.46 2.74
N GLU A 71 18.97 19.46 3.05
CA GLU A 71 19.39 20.67 3.80
C GLU A 71 19.94 20.34 5.20
N LEU A 72 19.45 19.26 5.83
CA LEU A 72 19.94 18.75 7.11
C LEU A 72 21.12 17.77 6.96
N GLY A 73 21.65 17.59 5.75
CA GLY A 73 22.75 16.67 5.45
C GLY A 73 22.33 15.21 5.26
N TYR A 74 21.01 14.91 5.24
CA TYR A 74 20.49 13.57 5.03
C TYR A 74 20.14 13.33 3.56
N ASN A 75 21.06 12.69 2.82
CA ASN A 75 20.86 12.26 1.43
C ASN A 75 20.41 10.80 1.32
N TYR A 76 19.64 10.33 2.31
CA TYR A 76 19.10 8.98 2.38
C TYR A 76 17.74 8.96 3.06
N GLY A 77 16.98 7.90 2.84
CA GLY A 77 15.70 7.67 3.50
C GLY A 77 14.98 6.43 3.02
N VAL A 78 13.84 6.15 3.64
CA VAL A 78 12.98 5.01 3.28
C VAL A 78 11.55 5.51 3.06
N ILE A 79 10.97 5.12 1.93
CA ILE A 79 9.62 5.44 1.48
C ILE A 79 8.83 4.13 1.38
N LEU A 80 7.69 4.04 2.04
CA LEU A 80 6.75 2.92 1.87
C LEU A 80 5.63 3.31 0.90
N VAL A 81 5.35 2.40 -0.04
CA VAL A 81 4.36 2.61 -1.10
C VAL A 81 3.44 1.39 -1.18
N PRO A 82 2.11 1.54 -1.10
CA PRO A 82 1.19 0.43 -1.28
C PRO A 82 1.17 0.04 -2.77
N GLU A 83 1.17 -1.25 -3.08
CA GLU A 83 1.17 -1.71 -4.48
C GLU A 83 -0.03 -1.20 -5.29
N GLY A 84 -1.16 -1.01 -4.61
CA GLY A 84 -2.40 -0.52 -5.20
C GLY A 84 -2.49 0.99 -5.35
N LEU A 85 -1.45 1.77 -5.03
CA LEU A 85 -1.51 3.24 -5.01
C LEU A 85 -2.15 3.86 -6.26
N ILE A 86 -1.85 3.31 -7.44
CA ILE A 86 -2.38 3.79 -8.71
C ILE A 86 -3.92 3.71 -8.77
N ASP A 87 -4.50 2.66 -8.19
CA ASP A 87 -5.96 2.50 -8.10
C ASP A 87 -6.60 3.54 -7.15
N PHE A 88 -5.82 4.29 -6.37
CA PHE A 88 -6.32 5.34 -5.47
C PHE A 88 -6.17 6.77 -6.03
N ILE A 89 -5.50 6.95 -7.18
CA ILE A 89 -5.29 8.26 -7.79
C ILE A 89 -6.40 8.51 -8.84
N PRO A 90 -7.34 9.45 -8.62
CA PRO A 90 -8.52 9.58 -9.49
C PRO A 90 -8.19 9.89 -10.96
N GLU A 91 -7.20 10.74 -11.22
CA GLU A 91 -6.79 11.07 -12.59
C GLU A 91 -6.21 9.86 -13.34
N VAL A 92 -5.55 8.94 -12.63
CA VAL A 92 -5.02 7.72 -13.26
C VAL A 92 -6.14 6.71 -13.52
N GLN A 93 -7.12 6.60 -12.61
CA GLN A 93 -8.32 5.79 -12.86
C GLN A 93 -9.08 6.28 -14.10
N HIS A 94 -9.21 7.60 -14.26
CA HIS A 94 -9.85 8.18 -15.43
C HIS A 94 -9.08 7.87 -16.72
N LEU A 95 -7.77 8.09 -16.73
CA LEU A 95 -6.89 7.72 -17.85
C LEU A 95 -7.02 6.22 -18.18
N ILE A 96 -7.02 5.34 -17.18
CA ILE A 96 -7.17 3.90 -17.38
C ILE A 96 -8.53 3.56 -18.02
N ALA A 97 -9.61 4.20 -17.57
CA ALA A 97 -10.93 3.99 -18.13
C ALA A 97 -11.00 4.41 -19.61
N GLU A 98 -10.50 5.60 -19.95
CA GLU A 98 -10.44 6.07 -21.34
C GLU A 98 -9.59 5.14 -22.21
N LEU A 99 -8.41 4.73 -21.72
CA LEU A 99 -7.56 3.78 -22.43
C LEU A 99 -8.26 2.44 -22.67
N ASN A 100 -9.07 1.96 -21.72
CA ASN A 100 -9.81 0.70 -21.88
C ASN A 100 -10.89 0.80 -22.96
N GLU A 101 -11.60 1.93 -23.04
CA GLU A 101 -12.60 2.15 -24.09
C GLU A 101 -11.94 2.19 -25.48
N ILE A 102 -10.83 2.94 -25.61
CA ILE A 102 -10.07 3.04 -26.85
C ILE A 102 -9.53 1.67 -27.28
N LEU A 103 -8.91 0.91 -26.38
CA LEU A 103 -8.33 -0.40 -26.69
C LEU A 103 -9.37 -1.48 -27.02
N ALA A 104 -10.60 -1.33 -26.51
CA ALA A 104 -11.68 -2.27 -26.81
C ALA A 104 -12.27 -2.07 -28.21
N HIS A 105 -12.19 -0.85 -28.77
CA HIS A 105 -12.86 -0.47 -30.02
C HIS A 105 -11.89 -0.23 -31.17
N ASP A 106 -10.69 0.30 -30.89
CA ASP A 106 -9.68 0.67 -31.86
C ASP A 106 -8.40 -0.16 -31.71
N LYS A 107 -7.77 -0.54 -32.84
CA LYS A 107 -6.38 -1.01 -32.80
C LYS A 107 -5.48 0.20 -32.54
N VAL A 108 -4.66 0.13 -31.48
CA VAL A 108 -3.58 1.11 -31.23
C VAL A 108 -2.74 1.22 -32.49
N ASP A 109 -2.87 2.32 -33.19
CA ASP A 109 -2.12 2.57 -34.41
C ASP A 109 -0.68 2.92 -34.05
N GLY A 110 0.30 2.36 -34.77
CA GLY A 110 1.72 2.67 -34.56
C GLY A 110 2.07 4.16 -34.76
N GLY A 111 1.17 4.93 -35.39
CA GLY A 111 1.29 6.37 -35.62
C GLY A 111 0.81 7.24 -34.44
N GLY A 112 0.15 6.67 -33.43
CA GLY A 112 -0.29 7.39 -32.23
C GLY A 112 -1.48 8.32 -32.43
N LEU A 113 -2.31 8.12 -33.46
CA LEU A 113 -3.53 8.89 -33.69
C LEU A 113 -4.54 8.73 -32.55
N TRP A 114 -4.57 7.55 -31.92
CA TRP A 114 -5.42 7.25 -30.75
C TRP A 114 -5.25 8.24 -29.59
N LYS A 115 -4.09 8.90 -29.48
CA LYS A 115 -3.84 9.92 -28.44
C LYS A 115 -4.77 11.13 -28.55
N LYS A 116 -5.35 11.38 -29.72
CA LYS A 116 -6.33 12.45 -29.94
C LYS A 116 -7.71 12.12 -29.33
N ASN A 117 -7.95 10.85 -29.01
CA ASN A 117 -9.20 10.39 -28.39
C ASN A 117 -9.15 10.49 -26.86
N LEU A 118 -7.98 10.77 -26.28
CA LEU A 118 -7.86 11.08 -24.86
C LEU A 118 -8.28 12.53 -24.61
N THR A 119 -8.84 12.78 -23.42
CA THR A 119 -9.01 14.16 -22.95
C THR A 119 -7.65 14.84 -22.75
N ASP A 120 -7.61 16.18 -22.82
CA ASP A 120 -6.36 16.94 -22.66
C ASP A 120 -5.67 16.64 -21.32
N GLN A 121 -6.44 16.44 -20.25
CA GLN A 121 -5.93 16.09 -18.93
C GLN A 121 -5.29 14.69 -18.93
N SER A 122 -5.98 13.69 -19.47
CA SER A 122 -5.44 12.33 -19.60
C SER A 122 -4.21 12.29 -20.50
N LEU A 123 -4.18 13.07 -21.58
CA LEU A 123 -3.02 13.16 -22.46
C LEU A 123 -1.81 13.77 -21.75
N GLN A 124 -2.02 14.83 -20.96
CA GLN A 124 -0.96 15.44 -20.14
C GLN A 124 -0.43 14.46 -19.10
N LEU A 125 -1.32 13.77 -18.37
CA LEU A 125 -0.93 12.74 -17.41
C LEU A 125 -0.17 11.59 -18.10
N PHE A 126 -0.68 11.11 -19.23
CA PHE A 126 -0.02 10.07 -20.00
C PHE A 126 1.39 10.49 -20.42
N GLN A 127 1.59 11.74 -20.87
CA GLN A 127 2.90 12.27 -21.23
C GLN A 127 3.82 12.47 -20.01
N PHE A 128 3.25 12.78 -18.84
CA PHE A 128 3.97 12.91 -17.58
C PHE A 128 4.49 11.56 -17.05
N LEU A 129 3.80 10.46 -17.36
CA LEU A 129 4.22 9.12 -16.95
C LEU A 129 5.53 8.69 -17.64
N PRO A 130 6.41 7.97 -16.93
CA PRO A 130 7.60 7.40 -17.56
C PRO A 130 7.26 6.46 -18.71
N ARG A 131 8.17 6.37 -19.70
CA ARG A 131 7.96 5.58 -20.93
C ARG A 131 7.58 4.13 -20.63
N ALA A 132 8.28 3.48 -19.71
CA ALA A 132 8.01 2.08 -19.34
C ALA A 132 6.57 1.88 -18.81
N ILE A 133 6.05 2.84 -18.04
CA ILE A 133 4.69 2.78 -17.49
C ILE A 133 3.65 3.03 -18.58
N ARG A 134 3.90 3.99 -19.47
CA ARG A 134 3.05 4.20 -20.65
C ARG A 134 2.91 2.93 -21.49
N GLU A 135 4.01 2.24 -21.75
CA GLU A 135 4.02 0.98 -22.49
C GLU A 135 3.23 -0.10 -21.72
N GLN A 136 3.44 -0.23 -20.41
CA GLN A 136 2.68 -1.18 -19.57
C GLN A 136 1.17 -0.90 -19.55
N LEU A 137 0.76 0.37 -19.51
CA LEU A 137 -0.66 0.75 -19.58
C LEU A 137 -1.31 0.40 -20.92
N LEU A 138 -0.53 0.15 -21.97
CA LEU A 138 -1.01 -0.27 -23.29
C LEU A 138 -0.95 -1.80 -23.51
N LEU A 139 -0.37 -2.56 -22.58
CA LEU A 139 -0.26 -4.03 -22.68
C LEU A 139 -1.61 -4.75 -22.46
N GLU A 140 -1.62 -6.04 -22.80
CA GLU A 140 -2.78 -6.93 -22.72
C GLU A 140 -3.50 -6.87 -21.36
N ARG A 141 -4.83 -6.74 -21.47
CA ARG A 141 -5.74 -6.71 -20.34
C ARG A 141 -5.86 -8.08 -19.69
N ASP A 142 -6.27 -8.10 -18.43
CA ASP A 142 -6.62 -9.35 -17.75
C ASP A 142 -7.87 -10.00 -18.40
N PRO A 143 -8.22 -11.26 -18.04
CA PRO A 143 -9.43 -11.92 -18.56
C PRO A 143 -10.75 -11.18 -18.28
N HIS A 144 -10.72 -10.15 -17.44
CA HIS A 144 -11.86 -9.30 -17.09
C HIS A 144 -11.83 -7.94 -17.81
N GLY A 145 -10.88 -7.71 -18.73
CA GLY A 145 -10.75 -6.48 -19.50
C GLY A 145 -10.09 -5.32 -18.75
N ASN A 146 -9.51 -5.57 -17.57
CA ASN A 146 -8.86 -4.52 -16.77
C ASN A 146 -7.36 -4.46 -17.06
N VAL A 147 -6.78 -3.26 -16.89
CA VAL A 147 -5.33 -3.11 -16.84
C VAL A 147 -4.80 -3.95 -15.69
N GLN A 148 -3.69 -4.65 -15.92
CA GLN A 148 -3.01 -5.41 -14.87
C GLN A 148 -2.21 -4.44 -13.98
N VAL A 149 -2.91 -3.60 -13.21
CA VAL A 149 -2.31 -2.58 -12.32
C VAL A 149 -1.32 -3.21 -11.33
N ALA A 150 -1.58 -4.46 -10.91
CA ALA A 150 -0.67 -5.21 -10.03
C ALA A 150 0.72 -5.51 -10.65
N LYS A 151 0.86 -5.42 -11.98
CA LYS A 151 2.16 -5.54 -12.69
C LYS A 151 2.89 -4.21 -12.79
N ILE A 152 2.23 -3.09 -12.47
CA ILE A 152 2.86 -1.78 -12.55
C ILE A 152 3.82 -1.63 -11.37
N GLU A 153 5.08 -1.43 -11.69
CA GLU A 153 6.17 -1.22 -10.74
C GLU A 153 6.12 0.22 -10.21
N THR A 154 5.11 0.49 -9.39
CA THR A 154 4.76 1.83 -8.87
C THR A 154 5.94 2.50 -8.16
N GLU A 155 6.77 1.75 -7.45
CA GLU A 155 7.98 2.24 -6.81
C GLU A 155 9.03 2.74 -7.82
N LYS A 156 9.21 2.04 -8.94
CA LYS A 156 10.15 2.44 -9.99
C LYS A 156 9.61 3.65 -10.74
N MET A 157 8.30 3.70 -10.98
CA MET A 157 7.62 4.86 -11.53
C MET A 157 7.90 6.09 -10.65
N LEU A 158 7.63 6.01 -9.35
CA LEU A 158 7.86 7.13 -8.43
C LEU A 158 9.34 7.52 -8.35
N ILE A 159 10.28 6.56 -8.36
CA ILE A 159 11.72 6.87 -8.43
C ILE A 159 12.04 7.76 -9.63
N GLN A 160 11.62 7.37 -10.84
CA GLN A 160 11.92 8.11 -12.07
C GLN A 160 11.29 9.51 -12.08
N MET A 161 10.07 9.62 -11.53
CA MET A 161 9.36 10.89 -11.46
C MET A 161 10.00 11.85 -10.44
N VAL A 162 10.41 11.32 -9.28
CA VAL A 162 11.14 12.08 -8.26
C VAL A 162 12.52 12.49 -8.78
N GLU A 163 13.23 11.61 -9.47
CA GLU A 163 14.52 11.91 -10.10
C GLU A 163 14.39 13.09 -11.09
N THR A 164 13.41 13.02 -12.01
CA THR A 164 13.14 14.10 -12.98
C THR A 164 12.82 15.43 -12.29
N GLU A 165 12.00 15.40 -11.23
CA GLU A 165 11.63 16.61 -10.48
C GLU A 165 12.82 17.18 -9.69
N LEU A 166 13.66 16.33 -9.08
CA LEU A 166 14.86 16.78 -8.36
C LEU A 166 15.94 17.30 -9.30
N GLU A 167 16.10 16.73 -10.51
CA GLU A 167 16.98 17.27 -11.55
C GLU A 167 16.55 18.67 -11.98
N LYS A 168 15.24 18.87 -12.21
CA LYS A 168 14.67 20.18 -12.50
C LYS A 168 14.96 21.18 -11.37
N ARG A 169 14.79 20.78 -10.11
CA ARG A 169 15.11 21.62 -8.93
C ARG A 169 16.62 21.91 -8.83
N ASN A 170 17.47 20.96 -9.19
CA ASN A 170 18.92 21.15 -9.24
C ASN A 170 19.31 22.20 -10.31
N HIS A 171 18.72 22.14 -11.51
CA HIS A 171 18.92 23.15 -12.55
C HIS A 171 18.46 24.56 -12.12
N LEU A 172 17.42 24.63 -11.28
CA LEU A 172 16.94 25.89 -10.68
C LEU A 172 17.75 26.31 -9.43
N GLY A 173 18.71 25.51 -8.99
CA GLY A 173 19.54 25.77 -7.80
C GLY A 173 18.83 25.56 -6.45
N THR A 174 17.60 25.03 -6.44
CA THR A 174 16.80 24.80 -5.22
C THR A 174 17.04 23.42 -4.59
N TYR A 175 17.78 22.54 -5.26
CA TYR A 175 18.24 21.27 -4.70
C TYR A 175 19.74 21.09 -4.99
N LYS A 176 20.54 20.85 -3.94
CA LYS A 176 22.00 20.67 -4.04
C LYS A 176 22.45 19.26 -3.63
N GLY A 177 21.49 18.40 -3.28
CA GLY A 177 21.76 17.05 -2.82
C GLY A 177 22.02 16.09 -3.97
N HIS A 178 22.31 14.85 -3.60
CA HIS A 178 22.40 13.74 -4.53
C HIS A 178 21.24 12.77 -4.25
N PHE A 179 20.49 12.41 -5.28
CA PHE A 179 19.42 11.43 -5.19
C PHE A 179 19.83 10.13 -5.87
N LYS A 180 19.63 8.99 -5.19
CA LYS A 180 19.77 7.67 -5.78
C LYS A 180 18.68 6.75 -5.25
N GLY A 181 17.65 6.53 -6.07
CA GLY A 181 16.55 5.63 -5.76
C GLY A 181 16.98 4.16 -5.81
N GLN A 182 16.44 3.35 -4.90
CA GLN A 182 16.53 1.88 -4.92
C GLN A 182 15.14 1.29 -4.72
N SER A 183 14.69 0.46 -5.64
CA SER A 183 13.38 -0.19 -5.58
C SER A 183 13.44 -1.52 -4.83
N HIS A 184 12.47 -1.76 -3.96
CA HIS A 184 12.23 -3.05 -3.30
C HIS A 184 10.75 -3.40 -3.45
N PHE A 185 10.45 -4.68 -3.62
CA PHE A 185 9.07 -5.16 -3.57
C PHE A 185 8.99 -6.33 -2.59
N PHE A 186 8.30 -6.12 -1.47
CA PHE A 186 8.08 -7.15 -0.46
C PHE A 186 6.63 -7.62 -0.52
N GLY A 187 6.43 -8.91 -0.73
CA GLY A 187 5.11 -9.50 -0.85
C GLY A 187 5.14 -11.02 -0.77
N TYR A 188 5.56 -11.69 -1.85
CA TYR A 188 5.47 -13.16 -1.98
C TYR A 188 6.19 -13.91 -0.85
N GLU A 189 7.34 -13.42 -0.44
CA GLU A 189 8.15 -13.98 0.66
C GLU A 189 7.45 -13.93 2.02
N GLY A 190 6.46 -13.03 2.19
CA GLY A 190 5.67 -12.93 3.42
C GLY A 190 4.45 -13.86 3.47
N ARG A 191 4.03 -14.45 2.33
CA ARG A 191 2.79 -15.24 2.26
C ARG A 191 2.92 -16.69 2.69
N CYS A 192 4.12 -17.25 2.56
CA CYS A 192 4.40 -18.67 2.84
C CYS A 192 5.46 -18.83 3.95
N GLY A 193 5.60 -17.82 4.81
CA GLY A 193 6.43 -17.90 6.00
C GLY A 193 5.77 -18.74 7.10
N LEU A 194 6.55 -19.07 8.14
CA LEU A 194 5.99 -19.65 9.36
C LEU A 194 5.01 -18.63 10.01
N PRO A 195 3.80 -19.04 10.40
CA PRO A 195 2.85 -18.16 11.06
C PRO A 195 3.38 -17.73 12.43
N THR A 196 3.08 -16.51 12.86
CA THR A 196 3.34 -16.08 14.24
C THR A 196 2.59 -16.96 15.24
N ASN A 197 2.96 -16.94 16.54
CA ASN A 197 2.17 -17.63 17.56
C ASN A 197 0.70 -17.15 17.55
N PHE A 198 0.48 -15.84 17.36
CA PHE A 198 -0.84 -15.25 17.20
C PHE A 198 -1.61 -15.90 16.04
N ASP A 199 -1.04 -15.91 14.83
CA ASP A 199 -1.70 -16.49 13.65
C ASP A 199 -1.92 -17.99 13.76
N ALA A 200 -0.95 -18.73 14.32
CA ALA A 200 -1.07 -20.17 14.53
C ALA A 200 -2.26 -20.50 15.44
N ILE A 201 -2.40 -19.79 16.56
CA ILE A 201 -3.50 -19.98 17.52
C ILE A 201 -4.82 -19.50 16.92
N TYR A 202 -4.84 -18.32 16.27
CA TYR A 202 -6.02 -17.75 15.63
C TYR A 202 -6.58 -18.67 14.54
N CYS A 203 -5.72 -19.18 13.65
CA CYS A 203 -6.13 -20.10 12.59
C CYS A 203 -6.59 -21.45 13.14
N TYR A 204 -5.94 -21.95 14.20
CA TYR A 204 -6.40 -23.16 14.88
C TYR A 204 -7.79 -22.98 15.49
N ALA A 205 -8.03 -21.87 16.20
CA ALA A 205 -9.32 -21.53 16.78
C ALA A 205 -10.41 -21.36 15.71
N LEU A 206 -10.10 -20.72 14.59
CA LEU A 206 -11.02 -20.60 13.44
C LEU A 206 -11.43 -21.96 12.89
N GLY A 207 -10.47 -22.87 12.68
CA GLY A 207 -10.72 -24.22 12.18
C GLY A 207 -11.56 -25.05 13.16
N TYR A 208 -11.24 -24.98 14.45
CA TYR A 208 -11.99 -25.65 15.50
C TYR A 208 -13.43 -25.11 15.61
N GLY A 209 -13.58 -23.78 15.55
CA GLY A 209 -14.88 -23.09 15.52
C GLY A 209 -15.74 -23.51 14.33
N ALA A 210 -15.15 -23.63 13.15
CA ALA A 210 -15.86 -24.11 11.95
C ALA A 210 -16.38 -25.54 12.14
N GLY A 211 -15.58 -26.43 12.73
CA GLY A 211 -16.01 -27.79 13.07
C GLY A 211 -17.17 -27.83 14.07
N ALA A 212 -17.12 -26.98 15.10
CA ALA A 212 -18.20 -26.84 16.08
C ALA A 212 -19.50 -26.32 15.46
N LEU A 213 -19.43 -25.31 14.58
CA LEU A 213 -20.57 -24.77 13.84
C LEU A 213 -21.22 -25.84 12.93
N LEU A 214 -20.39 -26.62 12.22
CA LEU A 214 -20.86 -27.74 11.39
C LEU A 214 -21.57 -28.80 12.22
N ARG A 215 -20.98 -29.21 13.35
CA ARG A 215 -21.61 -30.18 14.27
C ARG A 215 -22.94 -29.67 14.82
N GLY A 216 -23.06 -28.36 15.04
CA GLY A 216 -24.30 -27.69 15.43
C GLY A 216 -25.33 -27.51 14.30
N GLY A 217 -25.09 -28.06 13.11
CA GLY A 217 -25.99 -27.98 11.95
C GLY A 217 -26.10 -26.60 11.33
N LYS A 218 -25.09 -25.72 11.52
CA LYS A 218 -25.10 -24.35 10.98
C LYS A 218 -24.51 -24.32 9.57
N THR A 219 -24.99 -23.39 8.73
CA THR A 219 -24.49 -23.12 7.37
C THR A 219 -24.54 -21.62 7.07
N GLY A 220 -23.80 -21.16 6.06
CA GLY A 220 -23.76 -19.75 5.65
C GLY A 220 -23.08 -18.80 6.65
N LEU A 221 -22.28 -19.34 7.58
CA LEU A 221 -21.53 -18.57 8.58
C LEU A 221 -20.03 -18.60 8.26
N ILE A 222 -19.35 -17.50 8.56
CA ILE A 222 -17.89 -17.41 8.63
C ILE A 222 -17.49 -17.68 10.07
N SER A 223 -16.57 -18.64 10.30
CA SER A 223 -15.98 -18.86 11.62
C SER A 223 -15.27 -17.59 12.08
N SER A 224 -15.49 -17.19 13.32
CA SER A 224 -15.04 -15.91 13.85
C SER A 224 -14.45 -16.10 15.24
N VAL A 225 -13.37 -15.38 15.52
CA VAL A 225 -12.77 -15.31 16.86
C VAL A 225 -12.72 -13.85 17.28
N GLY A 226 -13.25 -13.55 18.46
CA GLY A 226 -13.29 -12.22 19.05
C GLY A 226 -12.39 -12.10 20.28
N ASN A 227 -12.28 -10.88 20.81
CA ASN A 227 -11.45 -10.54 21.97
C ASN A 227 -9.95 -10.81 21.76
N LEU A 228 -9.43 -10.52 20.56
CA LEU A 228 -8.09 -10.92 20.12
C LEU A 228 -6.93 -10.19 20.83
N ALA A 229 -7.18 -9.09 21.55
CA ALA A 229 -6.17 -8.45 22.39
C ALA A 229 -6.06 -9.07 23.80
N ALA A 230 -7.03 -9.89 24.22
CA ALA A 230 -7.00 -10.55 25.51
C ALA A 230 -6.13 -11.82 25.46
N PRO A 231 -5.76 -12.40 26.62
CA PRO A 231 -5.14 -13.72 26.67
C PRO A 231 -5.98 -14.75 25.91
N VAL A 232 -5.33 -15.72 25.27
CA VAL A 232 -5.97 -16.72 24.40
C VAL A 232 -7.12 -17.46 25.10
N ALA A 233 -7.01 -17.70 26.41
CA ALA A 233 -8.06 -18.36 27.19
C ALA A 233 -9.38 -17.56 27.27
N GLU A 234 -9.35 -16.27 26.98
CA GLU A 234 -10.50 -15.35 26.99
C GLU A 234 -11.04 -15.03 25.59
N TRP A 235 -10.47 -15.66 24.56
CA TRP A 235 -10.96 -15.50 23.19
C TRP A 235 -12.34 -16.12 23.05
N THR A 236 -13.22 -15.44 22.33
CA THR A 236 -14.56 -15.94 22.04
C THR A 236 -14.58 -16.53 20.64
N VAL A 237 -15.21 -17.69 20.45
CA VAL A 237 -15.30 -18.36 19.14
C VAL A 237 -16.77 -18.51 18.76
N GLY A 238 -17.11 -18.12 17.53
CA GLY A 238 -18.49 -18.12 17.04
C GLY A 238 -18.60 -18.10 15.52
N GLY A 239 -19.79 -17.78 15.02
CA GLY A 239 -20.04 -17.66 13.57
C GLY A 239 -20.72 -16.35 13.20
N THR A 240 -20.14 -15.60 12.27
CA THR A 240 -20.72 -14.38 11.69
C THR A 240 -21.46 -14.72 10.42
N ALA A 241 -22.70 -14.24 10.26
CA ALA A 241 -23.48 -14.50 9.05
C ALA A 241 -22.82 -13.87 7.82
N LEU A 242 -22.54 -14.68 6.77
CA LEU A 242 -21.87 -14.20 5.56
C LEU A 242 -22.60 -13.01 4.93
N THR A 243 -23.94 -13.05 4.91
CA THR A 243 -24.80 -12.00 4.35
C THR A 243 -24.68 -10.65 5.06
N SER A 244 -24.29 -10.63 6.33
CA SER A 244 -24.10 -9.38 7.08
C SER A 244 -22.89 -8.57 6.59
N LEU A 245 -21.99 -9.20 5.83
CA LEU A 245 -20.78 -8.58 5.27
C LEU A 245 -20.91 -8.27 3.77
N MET A 246 -22.07 -8.59 3.17
CA MET A 246 -22.29 -8.42 1.74
C MET A 246 -22.83 -7.03 1.40
N ASP A 247 -22.45 -6.56 0.23
CA ASP A 247 -22.94 -5.36 -0.44
C ASP A 247 -23.23 -5.70 -1.92
N VAL A 248 -23.88 -4.79 -2.64
CA VAL A 248 -24.24 -4.97 -4.05
C VAL A 248 -23.37 -4.08 -4.93
N GLU A 249 -22.47 -4.70 -5.71
CA GLU A 249 -21.61 -3.99 -6.66
C GLU A 249 -22.03 -4.27 -8.11
N ARG A 250 -21.88 -3.28 -9.00
CA ARG A 250 -22.09 -3.47 -10.45
C ARG A 250 -20.79 -3.93 -11.11
N ARG A 251 -20.76 -5.17 -11.62
CA ARG A 251 -19.62 -5.77 -12.33
C ARG A 251 -20.04 -6.27 -13.71
N HIS A 252 -19.34 -5.87 -14.76
CA HIS A 252 -19.70 -6.14 -16.17
C HIS A 252 -21.17 -5.79 -16.49
N GLY A 253 -21.61 -4.61 -16.05
CA GLY A 253 -22.97 -4.12 -16.28
C GLY A 253 -24.06 -4.77 -15.42
N LYS A 254 -23.77 -5.84 -14.67
CA LYS A 254 -24.74 -6.57 -13.82
C LYS A 254 -24.48 -6.33 -12.34
N PHE A 255 -25.54 -6.23 -11.54
CA PHE A 255 -25.44 -6.18 -10.08
C PHE A 255 -25.14 -7.58 -9.53
N LYS A 256 -24.09 -7.69 -8.71
CA LYS A 256 -23.66 -8.94 -8.07
C LYS A 256 -23.44 -8.71 -6.57
N PRO A 257 -23.88 -9.63 -5.71
CA PRO A 257 -23.59 -9.54 -4.29
C PRO A 257 -22.12 -9.91 -4.05
N VAL A 258 -21.42 -9.09 -3.27
CA VAL A 258 -19.98 -9.24 -2.99
C VAL A 258 -19.70 -8.85 -1.54
N ILE A 259 -18.61 -9.34 -0.95
CA ILE A 259 -18.17 -8.86 0.35
C ILE A 259 -17.52 -7.49 0.16
N LYS A 260 -17.99 -6.47 0.89
CA LYS A 260 -17.39 -5.14 0.87
C LYS A 260 -15.96 -5.21 1.41
N LYS A 261 -15.02 -4.65 0.66
CA LYS A 261 -13.62 -4.61 1.09
C LYS A 261 -13.46 -3.60 2.22
N ALA A 262 -12.90 -4.02 3.34
CA ALA A 262 -12.47 -3.12 4.40
C ALA A 262 -11.16 -2.43 3.99
N ILE A 263 -11.16 -1.11 4.00
CA ILE A 263 -10.00 -0.26 3.67
C ILE A 263 -9.51 0.46 4.93
N VAL A 264 -8.37 1.16 4.87
CA VAL A 264 -7.89 1.95 6.01
C VAL A 264 -8.91 3.05 6.35
N GLU A 265 -9.36 3.08 7.60
CA GLU A 265 -10.23 4.14 8.10
C GLU A 265 -9.39 5.36 8.51
N LEU A 266 -9.52 6.47 7.79
CA LEU A 266 -8.77 7.70 8.07
C LEU A 266 -9.14 8.34 9.41
N GLU A 267 -10.31 8.04 9.94
CA GLU A 267 -10.72 8.46 11.29
C GLU A 267 -10.40 7.42 12.37
N GLY A 268 -9.89 6.24 11.99
CA GLY A 268 -9.53 5.15 12.88
C GLY A 268 -8.27 5.43 13.68
N ALA A 269 -8.15 4.78 14.83
CA ALA A 269 -7.01 4.94 15.75
C ALA A 269 -5.65 4.64 15.09
N PRO A 270 -5.48 3.58 14.26
CA PRO A 270 -4.21 3.30 13.59
C PRO A 270 -3.72 4.45 12.69
N PHE A 271 -4.61 4.97 11.83
CA PHE A 271 -4.24 6.06 10.93
C PHE A 271 -3.98 7.36 11.70
N LYS A 272 -4.81 7.70 12.69
CA LYS A 272 -4.59 8.89 13.53
C LYS A 272 -3.26 8.84 14.26
N LYS A 273 -2.88 7.68 14.78
CA LYS A 273 -1.58 7.46 15.44
C LYS A 273 -0.44 7.68 14.45
N PHE A 274 -0.49 7.07 13.26
CA PHE A 274 0.48 7.32 12.19
C PHE A 274 0.56 8.81 11.80
N ALA A 275 -0.58 9.43 11.52
CA ALA A 275 -0.66 10.84 11.10
C ALA A 275 -0.09 11.81 12.14
N SER A 276 -0.22 11.50 13.44
CA SER A 276 0.34 12.31 14.52
C SER A 276 1.88 12.32 14.59
N MET A 277 2.54 11.31 14.01
CA MET A 277 3.99 11.11 14.13
C MET A 277 4.74 11.27 12.81
N ARG A 278 4.06 11.15 11.66
CA ARG A 278 4.69 11.11 10.32
C ARG A 278 5.56 12.32 10.00
N ASP A 279 5.18 13.52 10.46
CA ASP A 279 5.94 14.74 10.18
C ASP A 279 7.28 14.75 10.92
N GLU A 280 7.33 14.18 12.14
CA GLU A 280 8.59 13.97 12.85
C GLU A 280 9.44 12.92 12.13
N TRP A 281 8.84 11.79 11.71
CA TRP A 281 9.56 10.70 11.05
C TRP A 281 10.11 11.09 9.68
N ALA A 282 9.42 12.00 8.96
CA ALA A 282 9.88 12.54 7.70
C ALA A 282 11.24 13.22 7.82
N ILE A 283 11.46 13.98 8.88
CA ILE A 283 12.67 14.77 9.05
C ILE A 283 13.72 14.05 9.89
N LYS A 284 13.32 13.39 10.99
CA LYS A 284 14.24 12.73 11.92
C LYS A 284 14.37 11.24 11.64
N ASN A 285 15.55 10.69 11.84
CA ASN A 285 15.81 9.25 11.69
C ASN A 285 15.41 8.49 12.96
N ARG A 286 14.11 8.22 13.11
CA ARG A 286 13.51 7.50 14.25
C ARG A 286 13.22 6.01 13.95
N TYR A 287 14.00 5.41 13.05
CA TYR A 287 13.79 4.05 12.58
C TYR A 287 13.77 3.02 13.71
N ILE A 288 12.87 2.05 13.58
CA ILE A 288 12.81 0.86 14.43
C ILE A 288 13.10 -0.37 13.57
N SER A 289 13.93 -1.27 14.09
CA SER A 289 14.15 -2.59 13.51
C SER A 289 13.56 -3.66 14.43
N PRO A 290 12.36 -4.21 14.13
CA PRO A 290 11.64 -5.11 15.03
C PRO A 290 12.29 -6.51 15.18
N GLY A 291 13.32 -6.83 14.40
CA GLY A 291 13.92 -8.15 14.39
C GLY A 291 13.07 -9.21 13.68
N PRO A 292 13.52 -10.48 13.68
CA PRO A 292 12.75 -11.60 13.13
C PRO A 292 11.70 -12.11 14.11
N ILE A 293 10.65 -12.76 13.58
CA ILE A 293 9.62 -13.44 14.37
C ILE A 293 10.28 -14.40 15.36
N GLN A 294 9.90 -14.31 16.64
CA GLN A 294 10.31 -15.24 17.68
C GLN A 294 9.16 -16.18 18.00
N PHE A 295 9.47 -17.45 18.26
CA PHE A 295 8.48 -18.46 18.66
C PHE A 295 8.56 -18.79 20.16
N MET A 296 9.61 -18.31 20.83
CA MET A 296 9.87 -18.54 22.24
C MET A 296 10.46 -17.27 22.85
N GLY A 297 10.23 -17.07 24.15
CA GLY A 297 10.79 -15.96 24.90
C GLY A 297 9.98 -14.66 24.79
N PRO A 298 10.50 -13.56 25.36
CA PRO A 298 9.79 -12.28 25.36
C PRO A 298 9.46 -11.79 23.95
N GLY A 299 8.20 -11.44 23.71
CA GLY A 299 7.72 -10.90 22.43
C GLY A 299 7.27 -11.94 21.41
N SER A 300 7.32 -13.25 21.70
CA SER A 300 6.83 -14.29 20.78
C SER A 300 5.32 -14.21 20.52
N ASP A 301 4.57 -13.66 21.48
CA ASP A 301 3.11 -13.52 21.44
C ASP A 301 2.67 -12.09 21.13
N ALA A 302 3.56 -11.26 20.57
CA ALA A 302 3.23 -9.89 20.20
C ALA A 302 2.16 -9.86 19.09
N ALA A 303 1.11 -9.07 19.32
CA ALA A 303 0.12 -8.72 18.30
C ALA A 303 0.60 -7.52 17.47
N ASN A 304 -0.01 -7.31 16.31
CA ASN A 304 0.31 -6.16 15.46
C ASN A 304 -0.22 -4.85 16.07
N HIS A 305 0.39 -3.70 15.75
CA HIS A 305 0.00 -2.42 16.35
C HIS A 305 -1.42 -2.00 15.93
N THR A 306 -1.81 -2.33 14.69
CA THR A 306 -3.15 -2.01 14.16
C THR A 306 -4.26 -2.60 15.03
N LEU A 307 -4.19 -3.90 15.36
CA LEU A 307 -5.18 -4.58 16.21
C LEU A 307 -5.21 -3.97 17.61
N LEU A 308 -4.04 -3.70 18.19
CA LEU A 308 -3.96 -3.11 19.53
C LEU A 308 -4.60 -1.71 19.55
N LEU A 309 -4.29 -0.87 18.56
CA LEU A 309 -4.85 0.48 18.45
C LEU A 309 -6.37 0.46 18.21
N GLU A 310 -6.87 -0.45 17.37
CA GLU A 310 -8.31 -0.61 17.12
C GLU A 310 -9.08 -1.04 18.36
N LEU A 311 -8.48 -1.90 19.20
CA LEU A 311 -9.06 -2.38 20.45
C LEU A 311 -8.81 -1.44 21.63
N GLY A 312 -8.14 -0.30 21.41
CA GLY A 312 -7.86 0.70 22.44
C GLY A 312 -6.84 0.24 23.49
N THR A 313 -6.06 -0.81 23.19
CA THR A 313 -4.95 -1.26 24.04
C THR A 313 -3.67 -0.53 23.64
N HIS A 314 -2.75 -0.36 24.60
CA HIS A 314 -1.49 0.34 24.33
C HIS A 314 -0.63 -0.50 23.38
N ALA A 315 -0.39 0.05 22.19
CA ALA A 315 0.47 -0.49 21.14
C ALA A 315 1.93 -0.04 21.27
#